data_AF-A0A1Z4QCJ6-F1
#
_entry.id   AF-A0A1Z4QCJ6-F1
#
_cell.length_a   1.000
_cell.length_b   1.000
_cell.length_c   1.000
_cell.angle_alpha   90.00
_cell.angle_beta   90.00
_cell.angle_gamma   90.00
#
_symmetry.space_group_name_H-M   'P 1'
#
loop_
_entity.id
_entity.type
_entity.pdbx_description
1 polymer ?
#
loop_
_entity_poly.entity_id
_entity_poly.type
_entity_poly.pdbx_seq_one_letter_code
_entity_poly.pdbx_strand_id
1 'polypeptide(L)'
;MVATASKTQILSVLDQRAGIIDPLDADRKRNTWHKVTYDVPFDSNKKVIVIPMTQTYRGNGTPGLRIQNVTPLGFEIRFDEVVGTGNLSDGAHTTDVVGWVAYGLQL
;
A
#
# COMPACT_ATOMS: atom_id res chain seq x y z
N MET A 1 50.59 15.06 -2.57
CA MET A 1 49.25 15.66 -2.50
C MET A 1 48.24 14.53 -2.58
N VAL A 2 47.47 14.28 -1.52
CA VAL A 2 46.37 13.30 -1.53
C VAL A 2 45.10 14.09 -1.77
N ALA A 3 44.44 13.85 -2.91
CA ALA A 3 43.13 14.41 -3.17
C ALA A 3 42.09 13.61 -2.37
N THR A 4 41.49 14.23 -1.36
CA THR A 4 40.33 13.68 -0.67
C THR A 4 39.11 13.89 -1.56
N ALA A 5 38.56 12.82 -2.12
CA ALA A 5 37.25 12.88 -2.76
C ALA A 5 36.18 13.06 -1.68
N SER A 6 35.51 14.21 -1.67
CA SER A 6 34.31 14.43 -0.87
C SER A 6 33.20 13.53 -1.43
N LYS A 7 32.85 12.46 -0.71
CA LYS A 7 31.54 11.81 -0.89
C LYS A 7 30.50 12.83 -0.45
N THR A 8 29.94 13.56 -1.40
CA THR A 8 28.63 14.18 -1.20
C THR A 8 27.64 13.04 -1.07
N GLN A 9 27.42 12.58 0.16
CA GLN A 9 26.31 11.70 0.47
C GLN A 9 25.07 12.59 0.34
N ILE A 10 24.48 12.61 -0.85
CA ILE A 10 23.12 13.12 -1.02
C ILE A 10 22.30 12.25 -0.07
N LEU A 11 21.93 12.79 1.08
CA LEU A 11 20.83 12.26 1.86
C LEU A 11 19.64 12.38 0.92
N SER A 12 19.34 11.32 0.16
CA SER A 12 18.07 11.26 -0.54
C SER A 12 17.04 11.31 0.57
N VAL A 13 16.39 12.46 0.74
CA VAL A 13 15.25 12.56 1.64
C VAL A 13 14.32 11.44 1.22
N LEU A 14 14.10 10.48 2.12
CA LEU A 14 13.24 9.34 1.86
C LEU A 14 11.84 9.91 1.64
N ASP A 15 11.40 10.00 0.39
CA ASP A 15 10.09 10.52 0.06
C ASP A 15 9.07 9.44 0.40
N GLN A 16 8.50 9.53 1.60
CA GLN A 16 7.61 8.54 2.18
C GLN A 16 6.23 9.14 2.45
N ARG A 17 5.19 8.34 2.22
CA ARG A 17 3.84 8.57 2.76
C ARG A 17 3.44 7.33 3.54
N ALA A 18 2.64 7.49 4.58
CA ALA A 18 2.09 6.38 5.34
C ALA A 18 0.67 6.72 5.79
N GLY A 19 -0.13 5.70 6.04
CA GLY A 19 -1.49 5.89 6.52
C GLY A 19 -2.11 4.61 7.05
N ILE A 20 -3.30 4.78 7.62
CA ILE A 20 -4.14 3.72 8.16
C ILE A 20 -5.52 3.86 7.50
N ILE A 21 -6.09 2.74 7.08
CA ILE A 21 -7.47 2.60 6.64
C ILE A 21 -8.19 1.84 7.76
N ASP A 22 -9.11 2.49 8.47
CA ASP A 22 -9.89 1.89 9.56
C ASP A 22 -11.39 2.17 9.39
N PRO A 23 -12.19 1.18 8.97
CA PRO A 23 -11.78 -0.10 8.39
C PRO A 23 -11.59 -0.04 6.87
N LEU A 24 -10.87 -1.02 6.28
CA LEU A 24 -10.96 -1.29 4.85
C LEU A 24 -12.25 -2.07 4.54
N ASP A 25 -13.20 -1.41 3.89
CA ASP A 25 -14.48 -1.98 3.44
C ASP A 25 -14.55 -2.04 1.91
N ALA A 26 -13.59 -2.75 1.31
CA ALA A 26 -13.58 -3.06 -0.11
C ALA A 26 -13.06 -4.48 -0.31
N ASP A 27 -13.72 -5.25 -1.18
CA ASP A 27 -13.34 -6.64 -1.44
C ASP A 27 -13.60 -7.07 -2.90
N ARG A 28 -13.04 -8.24 -3.27
CA ARG A 28 -13.22 -8.80 -4.61
C ARG A 28 -14.67 -9.24 -4.87
N LYS A 29 -15.35 -9.81 -3.88
CA LYS A 29 -16.72 -10.35 -4.05
C LYS A 29 -17.73 -9.27 -4.43
N ARG A 30 -17.64 -8.09 -3.83
CA ARG A 30 -18.45 -6.91 -4.17
C ARG A 30 -17.90 -6.14 -5.36
N ASN A 31 -16.75 -6.54 -5.90
CA ASN A 31 -16.00 -5.85 -6.94
C ASN A 31 -15.75 -4.37 -6.61
N THR A 32 -15.40 -4.09 -5.36
CA THR A 32 -15.17 -2.74 -4.85
C THR A 32 -13.68 -2.49 -4.66
N TRP A 33 -13.29 -1.22 -4.80
CA TRP A 33 -11.93 -0.74 -4.55
C TRP A 33 -12.00 0.46 -3.63
N HIS A 34 -11.14 0.49 -2.62
CA HIS A 34 -10.92 1.66 -1.79
C HIS A 34 -9.80 2.51 -2.41
N LYS A 35 -10.10 3.78 -2.70
CA LYS A 35 -9.11 4.71 -3.24
C LYS A 35 -8.41 5.45 -2.11
N VAL A 36 -7.09 5.32 -2.05
CA VAL A 36 -6.23 6.15 -1.20
C VAL A 36 -5.66 7.27 -2.05
N THR A 37 -5.85 8.51 -1.59
CA THR A 37 -5.21 9.71 -2.17
C THR A 37 -4.17 10.20 -1.17
N TYR A 38 -2.97 10.51 -1.63
CA TYR A 38 -1.95 11.09 -0.74
C TYR A 38 -2.28 12.56 -0.47
N ASP A 39 -2.26 12.97 0.81
CA ASP A 39 -2.47 14.39 1.20
C ASP A 39 -1.49 15.33 0.48
N VAL A 40 -0.24 14.89 0.37
CA VAL A 40 0.80 15.51 -0.45
C VAL A 40 1.21 14.49 -1.51
N PRO A 41 0.89 14.71 -2.80
CA PRO A 41 1.32 13.82 -3.88
C PRO A 41 2.85 13.67 -3.95
N PHE A 42 3.30 12.59 -4.59
CA PHE A 42 4.67 12.50 -5.06
C PHE A 42 4.85 13.34 -6.33
N ASP A 43 6.10 13.74 -6.61
CA ASP A 43 6.41 14.39 -7.89
C ASP A 43 6.06 13.47 -9.07
N SER A 44 5.60 14.06 -10.18
CA SER A 44 5.13 13.31 -11.34
C SER A 44 6.20 12.47 -12.03
N ASN A 45 7.48 12.74 -11.76
CA ASN A 45 8.63 11.99 -12.29
C ASN A 45 9.06 10.81 -11.39
N LYS A 46 8.43 10.61 -10.22
CA LYS A 46 8.79 9.54 -9.29
C LYS A 46 8.01 8.26 -9.59
N LYS A 47 8.69 7.12 -9.45
CA LYS A 47 8.04 5.81 -9.40
C LYS A 47 7.63 5.51 -7.97
N VAL A 48 6.37 5.14 -7.75
CA VAL A 48 5.84 4.86 -6.40
C VAL A 48 5.76 3.37 -6.15
N ILE A 49 6.23 2.93 -4.98
CA ILE A 49 6.05 1.57 -4.45
C ILE A 49 5.15 1.68 -3.22
N VAL A 50 4.14 0.81 -3.10
CA VAL A 50 3.23 0.74 -1.95
C VAL A 50 3.35 -0.63 -1.30
N ILE A 51 3.48 -0.64 0.03
CA ILE A 51 3.52 -1.85 0.86
C ILE A 51 2.39 -1.75 1.89
N PRO A 52 1.26 -2.44 1.67
CA PRO A 52 0.18 -2.50 2.64
C PRO A 52 0.30 -3.74 3.55
N MET A 53 -0.28 -3.67 4.75
CA MET A 53 -0.32 -4.75 5.71
C MET A 53 -1.61 -4.70 6.54
N THR A 54 -2.32 -5.81 6.63
CA THR A 54 -3.45 -5.98 7.56
C THR A 54 -2.96 -5.86 9.01
N GLN A 55 -3.62 -5.03 9.82
CA GLN A 55 -3.26 -4.72 11.21
C GLN A 55 -4.18 -5.38 12.23
N THR A 56 -5.39 -5.80 11.82
CA THR A 56 -6.32 -6.58 12.64
C THR A 56 -6.72 -7.87 11.93
N TYR A 57 -7.28 -8.82 12.67
CA TYR A 57 -7.80 -10.08 12.15
C TYR A 57 -9.19 -10.32 12.73
N ARG A 58 -10.18 -9.63 12.18
CA ARG A 58 -11.59 -9.76 12.55
C ARG A 58 -12.22 -10.88 11.71
N GLY A 59 -12.82 -11.87 12.36
CA GLY A 59 -13.43 -13.03 11.70
C GLY A 59 -12.46 -14.17 11.38
N ASN A 60 -12.91 -15.12 10.57
CA ASN A 60 -12.21 -16.41 10.36
C ASN A 60 -11.49 -16.53 9.00
N GLY A 61 -11.58 -15.50 8.15
CA GLY A 61 -10.98 -15.48 6.82
C GLY A 61 -9.49 -15.15 6.86
N THR A 62 -8.69 -15.73 5.96
CA THR A 62 -7.28 -15.34 5.81
C THR A 62 -7.18 -14.11 4.91
N PRO A 63 -6.76 -12.94 5.42
CA PRO A 63 -6.72 -11.72 4.63
C PRO A 63 -5.69 -11.85 3.50
N GLY A 64 -6.10 -11.43 2.31
CA GLY A 64 -5.20 -11.10 1.22
C GLY A 64 -5.47 -9.67 0.79
N LEU A 65 -4.42 -8.90 0.50
CA LEU A 65 -4.56 -7.53 0.00
C LEU A 65 -4.14 -7.48 -1.46
N ARG A 66 -4.92 -6.77 -2.27
CA ARG A 66 -4.57 -6.46 -3.66
C ARG A 66 -4.48 -4.96 -3.82
N ILE A 67 -3.43 -4.50 -4.51
CA ILE A 67 -3.26 -3.11 -4.92
C ILE A 67 -3.30 -2.98 -6.45
N GLN A 68 -3.79 -1.86 -6.94
CA GLN A 68 -3.73 -1.48 -8.36
C GLN A 68 -3.64 0.04 -8.51
N ASN A 69 -3.47 0.51 -9.75
CA ASN A 69 -3.50 1.93 -10.10
C ASN A 69 -2.58 2.79 -9.21
N VAL A 70 -1.38 2.28 -8.95
CA VAL A 70 -0.36 3.00 -8.17
C VAL A 70 0.20 4.13 -9.03
N THR A 71 0.02 5.36 -8.56
CA THR A 71 0.45 6.60 -9.22
C THR A 71 1.09 7.55 -8.20
N PRO A 72 1.72 8.65 -8.64
CA PRO A 72 2.15 9.73 -7.74
C PRO A 72 1.03 10.37 -6.92
N LEU A 73 -0.25 10.20 -7.31
CA LEU A 73 -1.40 10.78 -6.62
C LEU A 73 -2.01 9.86 -5.55
N GLY A 74 -1.79 8.56 -5.67
CA GLY A 74 -2.46 7.57 -4.82
C GLY A 74 -2.44 6.16 -5.38
N PHE A 75 -3.26 5.29 -4.80
CA PHE A 75 -3.43 3.91 -5.22
C PHE A 75 -4.83 3.41 -4.86
N GLU A 76 -5.19 2.25 -5.38
CA GLU A 76 -6.41 1.54 -5.01
C GLU A 76 -6.06 0.23 -4.30
N ILE A 77 -6.85 -0.13 -3.29
CA ILE A 77 -6.67 -1.32 -2.48
C ILE A 77 -8.00 -1.99 -2.17
N ARG A 78 -7.98 -3.31 -2.02
CA ARG A 78 -9.11 -4.10 -1.51
C ARG A 78 -8.63 -5.37 -0.84
N PHE A 79 -9.51 -6.01 -0.09
CA PHE A 79 -9.36 -7.41 0.28
C PHE A 79 -9.58 -8.33 -0.92
N ASP A 80 -8.74 -9.33 -1.00
CA ASP A 80 -8.79 -10.43 -1.93
C ASP A 80 -8.45 -11.69 -1.14
N GLU A 81 -9.42 -12.14 -0.34
CA GLU A 81 -9.26 -13.22 0.65
C GLU A 81 -8.62 -14.46 0.00
N VAL A 82 -7.62 -15.03 0.70
CA VAL A 82 -6.85 -16.18 0.20
C VAL A 82 -7.54 -17.48 0.56
N VAL A 83 -8.14 -17.58 1.76
CA VAL A 83 -8.82 -18.78 2.27
C VAL A 83 -10.05 -18.36 3.08
N GLY A 84 -11.23 -18.81 2.66
CA GLY A 84 -12.50 -18.57 3.34
C GLY A 84 -13.04 -19.79 4.09
N THR A 85 -14.22 -19.66 4.70
CA THR A 85 -14.88 -20.75 5.44
C THR A 85 -15.54 -21.74 4.48
N GLY A 86 -14.84 -22.82 4.13
CA GLY A 86 -15.37 -23.93 3.32
C GLY A 86 -15.14 -23.80 1.81
N ASN A 87 -14.68 -22.65 1.32
CA ASN A 87 -14.19 -22.45 -0.05
C ASN A 87 -12.85 -21.71 -0.01
N LEU A 88 -11.89 -22.12 -0.85
CA LEU A 88 -10.65 -21.39 -1.03
C LEU A 88 -10.94 -20.13 -1.86
N SER A 89 -10.59 -18.95 -1.32
CA SER A 89 -10.59 -17.68 -2.03
C SER A 89 -11.95 -17.32 -2.66
N ASP A 90 -13.00 -17.11 -1.84
CA ASP A 90 -14.32 -16.65 -2.33
C ASP A 90 -14.35 -15.13 -2.58
N GLY A 91 -13.32 -14.42 -2.12
CA GLY A 91 -13.10 -13.00 -2.35
C GLY A 91 -13.90 -12.07 -1.45
N ALA A 92 -14.73 -12.58 -0.54
CA ALA A 92 -15.27 -11.79 0.57
C ALA A 92 -14.27 -11.74 1.71
N HIS A 93 -14.25 -10.63 2.45
CA HIS A 93 -13.49 -10.56 3.69
C HIS A 93 -14.25 -9.72 4.70
N THR A 94 -14.13 -10.06 5.98
CA THR A 94 -14.62 -9.20 7.06
C THR A 94 -13.74 -7.97 7.13
N THR A 95 -14.32 -6.80 7.38
CA THR A 95 -13.54 -5.55 7.40
C THR A 95 -12.45 -5.57 8.48
N ASP A 96 -11.22 -5.23 8.10
CA ASP A 96 -10.05 -5.15 8.98
C ASP A 96 -9.33 -3.79 8.82
N VAL A 97 -8.51 -3.42 9.79
CA VAL A 97 -7.62 -2.26 9.71
C VAL A 97 -6.45 -2.59 8.78
N VAL A 98 -6.08 -1.68 7.90
CA VAL A 98 -4.92 -1.83 7.01
C VAL A 98 -4.00 -0.63 7.16
N GLY A 99 -2.73 -0.90 7.51
CA GLY A 99 -1.65 0.07 7.46
C GLY A 99 -0.98 0.02 6.09
N TRP A 100 -0.46 1.15 5.62
CA TRP A 100 0.33 1.18 4.39
C TRP A 100 1.47 2.19 4.48
N VAL A 101 2.54 1.89 3.76
CA VAL A 101 3.64 2.83 3.47
C VAL A 101 3.85 2.90 1.96
N ALA A 102 4.14 4.10 1.47
CA ALA A 102 4.45 4.37 0.07
C ALA A 102 5.78 5.11 -0.03
N TYR A 103 6.60 4.74 -1.01
CA TYR A 103 7.90 5.36 -1.28
C TYR A 103 7.98 5.87 -2.71
N GLY A 104 8.37 7.14 -2.85
CA GLY A 104 8.72 7.75 -4.14
C GLY A 104 10.19 7.52 -4.46
N LEU A 105 10.47 6.91 -5.61
CA LEU A 105 11.82 6.63 -6.08
C LEU A 105 12.14 7.49 -7.31
N GLN A 106 13.30 8.13 -7.28
CA GLN A 106 13.94 8.67 -8.48
C GLN A 106 14.74 7.53 -9.11
N LEU A 107 14.32 7.09 -10.30
CA LEU A 107 15.07 6.12 -11.10
C LEU A 107 15.95 6.82 -12.12
#